data_AF-A0A5C6CSQ1-F1
#
_entry.id   AF-A0A5C6CSQ1-F1
#
_cell.length_a   1.000
_cell.length_b   1.000
_cell.length_c   1.000
_cell.angle_alpha   90.00
_cell.angle_beta   90.00
_cell.angle_gamma   90.00
#
_symmetry.space_group_name_H-M   'P 1'
#
loop_
_entity.id
_entity.type
_entity.pdbx_description
1 polymer ?
#
loop_
_entity_poly.entity_id
_entity_poly.type
_entity_poly.pdbx_seq_one_letter_code
_entity_poly.pdbx_strand_id
1 'polypeptide(L)'
;MSGNPVFEGWYADPEGAVFGDEYWIYRTYSDDYGEPDRSAEFSEKQLALQQNTINPKYLKQTFSNAFSSQDLVNWTKHSHVLDIKNVKWAAYSVWAPAIVQANDRYYLFFEANDI
;
A
#
# COMPACT_ATOMS: atom_id res chain seq x y z
N MET A 1 2.72 22.23 -14.89
CA MET A 1 3.86 21.35 -14.54
C MET A 1 3.41 20.50 -13.38
N SER A 2 3.55 19.18 -13.45
CA SER A 2 3.49 18.33 -12.26
C SER A 2 4.76 18.59 -11.44
N GLY A 3 4.61 19.31 -10.33
CA GLY A 3 5.68 19.43 -9.35
C GLY A 3 5.91 18.06 -8.70
N ASN A 4 7.16 17.65 -8.52
CA ASN A 4 7.49 16.49 -7.69
C ASN A 4 7.19 16.87 -6.22
N PRO A 5 6.37 16.11 -5.46
CA PRO A 5 5.84 14.78 -5.74
C PRO A 5 4.53 14.73 -6.54
N VAL A 6 4.34 13.61 -7.26
CA VAL A 6 3.17 13.27 -8.09
C VAL A 6 1.84 13.33 -7.31
N PHE A 7 1.90 13.15 -6.00
CA PHE A 7 0.79 13.21 -5.04
C PHE A 7 1.33 13.54 -3.64
N GLU A 8 0.49 14.11 -2.77
CA GLU A 8 0.88 14.43 -1.39
C GLU A 8 1.01 13.17 -0.51
N GLY A 9 2.13 13.09 0.23
CA GLY A 9 2.39 12.06 1.24
C GLY A 9 3.77 11.37 1.14
N TRP A 10 4.16 10.65 2.19
CA TRP A 10 5.41 9.88 2.22
C TRP A 10 5.19 8.42 1.78
N TYR A 11 5.99 7.96 0.80
CA TYR A 11 5.93 6.61 0.24
C TYR A 11 7.33 6.07 -0.07
N ALA A 12 7.39 4.77 -0.32
CA ALA A 12 8.55 4.09 -0.89
C ALA A 12 8.04 3.09 -1.95
N ASP A 13 8.98 2.43 -2.63
CA ASP A 13 8.75 1.25 -3.47
C ASP A 13 7.62 1.43 -4.51
N PRO A 14 7.72 2.43 -5.42
CA PRO A 14 6.69 2.69 -6.43
C PRO A 14 6.72 1.63 -7.54
N GLU A 15 5.73 0.75 -7.52
CA GLU A 15 5.42 -0.18 -8.62
C GLU A 15 4.50 0.52 -9.62
N GLY A 16 4.93 0.56 -10.89
CA GLY A 16 4.25 1.28 -11.97
C GLY A 16 3.68 0.32 -13.00
N ALA A 17 2.37 0.38 -13.21
CA ALA A 17 1.65 -0.47 -14.17
C ALA A 17 0.85 0.36 -15.19
N VAL A 18 0.55 -0.25 -16.33
CA VAL A 18 -0.35 0.30 -17.36
C VAL A 18 -1.40 -0.74 -17.69
N PHE A 19 -2.68 -0.39 -17.51
CA PHE A 19 -3.82 -1.27 -17.72
C PHE A 19 -4.81 -0.59 -18.67
N GLY A 20 -4.82 -1.03 -19.93
CA GLY A 20 -5.57 -0.34 -20.98
C GLY A 20 -4.97 1.04 -21.28
N ASP A 21 -5.77 2.08 -21.07
CA ASP A 21 -5.42 3.49 -21.19
C ASP A 21 -5.13 4.18 -19.83
N GLU A 22 -5.22 3.45 -18.70
CA GLU A 22 -4.87 3.97 -17.38
C GLU A 22 -3.44 3.59 -16.94
N TYR A 23 -2.76 4.57 -16.36
CA TYR A 23 -1.50 4.43 -15.64
C TYR A 23 -1.78 4.27 -14.14
N TRP A 24 -1.14 3.31 -13.50
CA TRP A 24 -1.35 2.96 -12.09
C TRP A 24 -0.04 2.95 -11.31
N ILE A 25 -0.07 3.44 -10.07
CA ILE A 25 1.05 3.36 -9.11
C ILE A 25 0.56 2.68 -7.82
N TYR A 26 1.26 1.61 -7.44
CA TYR A 26 1.17 0.93 -6.14
C TYR A 26 2.44 1.27 -5.36
N ARG A 27 2.36 1.38 -4.02
CA ARG A 27 3.48 1.91 -3.23
C ARG A 27 3.40 1.52 -1.75
N THR A 28 4.55 1.38 -1.10
CA THR A 28 4.64 1.28 0.36
C THR A 28 4.18 2.58 1.02
N TYR A 29 3.34 2.50 2.06
CA TYR A 29 3.05 3.63 2.95
C TYR A 29 4.21 3.83 3.92
N SER A 30 4.97 4.93 3.83
CA SER A 30 6.20 5.09 4.63
C SER A 30 5.96 5.78 5.96
N ASP A 31 5.30 6.93 5.95
CA ASP A 31 5.09 7.74 7.16
C ASP A 31 3.83 8.60 7.05
N ASP A 32 3.40 9.14 8.18
CA ASP A 32 2.24 10.02 8.30
C ASP A 32 2.52 11.37 7.63
N TYR A 33 1.54 11.88 6.87
CA TYR A 33 1.61 13.19 6.21
C TYR A 33 0.28 13.91 6.42
N GLY A 34 0.27 14.87 7.36
CA GLY A 34 -0.98 15.40 7.89
C GLY A 34 -1.70 14.35 8.74
N GLU A 35 -2.99 14.15 8.46
CA GLU A 35 -3.83 13.18 9.19
C GLU A 35 -3.41 11.72 8.93
N PRO A 36 -3.19 10.90 9.97
CA PRO A 36 -2.80 9.50 9.83
C PRO A 36 -3.83 8.61 9.12
N ASP A 37 -3.41 7.88 8.08
CA ASP A 37 -4.22 6.89 7.36
C ASP A 37 -4.01 5.50 8.02
N ARG A 38 -5.07 4.76 8.36
CA ARG A 38 -5.00 3.60 9.28
C ARG A 38 -6.01 2.50 8.99
N SER A 39 -5.57 1.23 9.10
CA SER A 39 -6.48 0.08 9.20
C SER A 39 -7.23 0.13 10.53
N ALA A 40 -8.56 0.02 10.49
CA ALA A 40 -9.43 0.28 11.63
C ALA A 40 -9.46 -0.84 12.69
N GLU A 41 -9.19 -2.09 12.29
CA GLU A 41 -9.39 -3.28 13.12
C GLU A 41 -8.27 -4.31 12.87
N PHE A 42 -7.86 -5.01 13.93
CA PHE A 42 -6.90 -6.12 13.88
C PHE A 42 -7.44 -7.30 14.71
N SER A 43 -7.25 -8.52 14.23
CA SER A 43 -7.56 -9.72 15.01
C SER A 43 -6.55 -9.94 16.15
N GLU A 44 -6.95 -10.67 17.20
CA GLU A 44 -6.07 -11.04 18.32
C GLU A 44 -4.74 -11.66 17.86
N LYS A 45 -4.80 -12.51 16.82
CA LYS A 45 -3.61 -13.10 16.19
C LYS A 45 -2.68 -12.05 15.59
N GLN A 46 -3.22 -11.02 14.95
CA GLN A 46 -2.43 -9.94 14.35
C GLN A 46 -1.80 -9.07 15.44
N LEU A 47 -2.56 -8.73 16.49
CA LEU A 47 -2.04 -8.01 17.66
C LEU A 47 -0.94 -8.80 18.40
N ALA A 48 -1.06 -10.13 18.48
CA ALA A 48 -0.02 -10.99 19.04
C ALA A 48 1.22 -11.11 18.13
N LEU A 49 1.05 -11.06 16.80
CA LEU A 49 2.17 -11.03 15.86
C LEU A 49 2.91 -9.68 15.90
N GLN A 50 2.18 -8.56 15.98
CA GLN A 50 2.75 -7.20 16.08
C GLN A 50 3.68 -7.01 17.29
N GLN A 51 3.53 -7.80 18.36
CA GLN A 51 4.43 -7.76 19.53
C GLN A 51 5.86 -8.23 19.22
N ASN A 52 6.10 -8.86 18.06
CA ASN A 52 7.42 -9.35 17.65
C ASN A 52 8.19 -8.38 16.73
N THR A 53 7.62 -7.21 16.39
CA THR A 53 8.27 -6.27 15.46
C THR A 53 9.64 -5.82 15.97
N ILE A 54 10.62 -5.77 15.06
CA ILE A 54 11.96 -5.27 15.34
C ILE A 54 11.96 -3.74 15.45
N ASN A 55 11.07 -3.06 14.71
CA ASN A 55 10.97 -1.61 14.67
C ASN A 55 9.49 -1.15 14.73
N PRO A 56 9.00 -0.69 15.90
CA PRO A 56 7.61 -0.27 16.10
C PRO A 56 7.08 0.81 15.15
N LYS A 57 7.94 1.52 14.40
CA LYS A 57 7.48 2.45 13.34
C LYS A 57 6.72 1.73 12.23
N TYR A 58 7.06 0.48 11.94
CA TYR A 58 6.49 -0.29 10.84
C TYR A 58 5.07 -0.82 11.12
N LEU A 59 4.63 -0.78 12.40
CA LEU A 59 3.26 -1.12 12.80
C LEU A 59 2.16 -0.24 12.17
N LYS A 60 2.50 0.92 11.59
CA LYS A 60 1.53 1.73 10.84
C LYS A 60 1.22 1.16 9.45
N GLN A 61 2.14 0.37 8.89
CA GLN A 61 2.16 -0.05 7.48
C GLN A 61 1.28 -1.28 7.30
N THR A 62 -0.04 -1.07 7.32
CA THR A 62 -1.07 -2.11 7.47
C THR A 62 -2.02 -2.21 6.28
N PHE A 63 -1.82 -1.40 5.26
CA PHE A 63 -2.64 -1.29 4.06
C PHE A 63 -1.77 -0.81 2.88
N SER A 64 -2.30 -0.93 1.68
CA SER A 64 -1.76 -0.26 0.49
C SER A 64 -2.84 0.61 -0.16
N ASN A 65 -2.43 1.80 -0.57
CA ASN A 65 -3.22 2.70 -1.41
C ASN A 65 -2.66 2.63 -2.85
N ALA A 66 -3.54 2.66 -3.85
CA ALA A 66 -3.15 2.77 -5.26
C ALA A 66 -3.54 4.14 -5.81
N PHE A 67 -2.93 4.53 -6.93
CA PHE A 67 -3.16 5.82 -7.57
C PHE A 67 -3.30 5.60 -9.07
N SER A 68 -4.38 6.08 -9.71
CA SER A 68 -4.55 5.97 -11.17
C SER A 68 -4.62 7.33 -11.85
N SER A 69 -4.23 7.38 -13.13
CA SER A 69 -4.25 8.55 -14.00
C SER A 69 -4.44 8.14 -15.46
N GLN A 70 -5.07 8.99 -16.27
CA GLN A 70 -5.16 8.83 -17.73
C GLN A 70 -4.18 9.74 -18.49
N ASP A 71 -3.58 10.74 -17.82
CA ASP A 71 -2.75 11.78 -18.44
C ASP A 71 -1.36 11.96 -17.78
N LEU A 72 -1.04 11.15 -16.77
CA LEU A 72 0.16 11.21 -15.90
C LEU A 72 0.31 12.53 -15.10
N VAL A 73 -0.69 13.42 -15.12
CA VAL A 73 -0.67 14.74 -14.45
C VAL A 73 -1.71 14.82 -13.34
N ASN A 74 -2.92 14.33 -13.58
CA ASN A 74 -4.03 14.30 -12.63
C ASN A 74 -4.20 12.88 -12.08
N TRP A 75 -4.12 12.71 -10.75
CA TRP A 75 -4.05 11.41 -10.08
C TRP A 75 -5.17 11.21 -9.06
N THR A 76 -5.86 10.07 -9.15
CA THR A 76 -6.94 9.66 -8.24
C THR A 76 -6.41 8.69 -7.19
N LYS A 77 -6.58 8.99 -5.89
CA LYS A 77 -6.27 8.05 -4.79
C LYS A 77 -7.35 6.98 -4.66
N HIS A 78 -6.95 5.73 -4.72
CA HIS A 78 -7.75 4.55 -4.37
C HIS A 78 -7.30 4.04 -2.99
N SER A 79 -8.07 4.37 -1.96
CA SER A 79 -7.75 4.06 -0.56
C SER A 79 -7.99 2.57 -0.23
N HIS A 80 -7.07 1.95 0.51
CA HIS A 80 -7.16 0.58 1.04
C HIS A 80 -7.52 -0.48 -0.01
N VAL A 81 -6.86 -0.44 -1.19
CA VAL A 81 -6.96 -1.53 -2.19
C VAL A 81 -6.42 -2.87 -1.65
N LEU A 82 -5.56 -2.79 -0.63
CA LEU A 82 -5.17 -3.88 0.26
C LEU A 82 -5.23 -3.37 1.70
N ASP A 83 -5.71 -4.20 2.63
CA ASP A 83 -5.78 -3.92 4.07
C ASP A 83 -5.63 -5.26 4.81
N ILE A 84 -4.75 -5.35 5.81
CA ILE A 84 -4.44 -6.62 6.47
C ILE A 84 -5.61 -7.22 7.25
N LYS A 85 -6.68 -6.48 7.57
CA LYS A 85 -7.89 -7.09 8.17
C LYS A 85 -8.51 -8.16 7.26
N ASN A 86 -8.25 -8.07 5.95
CA ASN A 86 -8.64 -9.04 4.94
C ASN A 86 -7.60 -10.17 4.73
N VAL A 87 -6.41 -10.07 5.32
CA VAL A 87 -5.24 -10.95 5.09
C VAL A 87 -4.87 -11.72 6.36
N LYS A 88 -5.48 -12.89 6.57
CA LYS A 88 -5.40 -13.72 7.80
C LYS A 88 -4.00 -14.20 8.24
N TRP A 89 -2.95 -13.91 7.47
CA TRP A 89 -1.56 -14.27 7.77
C TRP A 89 -0.64 -13.05 7.97
N ALA A 90 -1.04 -11.86 7.52
CA ALA A 90 -0.27 -10.62 7.62
C ALA A 90 -0.74 -9.78 8.82
N ALA A 91 0.17 -9.06 9.46
CA ALA A 91 -0.07 -8.34 10.71
C ALA A 91 0.49 -6.91 10.73
N TYR A 92 1.54 -6.61 9.95
CA TYR A 92 2.16 -5.28 9.77
C TYR A 92 3.14 -5.32 8.59
N SER A 93 3.84 -4.21 8.31
CA SER A 93 4.88 -4.09 7.27
C SER A 93 4.45 -4.48 5.84
N VAL A 94 3.28 -4.03 5.40
CA VAL A 94 2.81 -4.18 4.01
C VAL A 94 3.73 -3.37 3.08
N TRP A 95 4.65 -4.04 2.41
CA TRP A 95 5.77 -3.45 1.68
C TRP A 95 5.91 -3.96 0.25
N ALA A 96 6.70 -3.21 -0.54
CA ALA A 96 7.23 -3.59 -1.86
C ALA A 96 6.19 -4.29 -2.76
N PRO A 97 5.05 -3.63 -3.05
CA PRO A 97 4.02 -4.24 -3.88
C PRO A 97 4.55 -4.50 -5.29
N ALA A 98 4.11 -5.59 -5.91
CA ALA A 98 4.29 -5.86 -7.33
C ALA A 98 2.94 -6.30 -7.93
N ILE A 99 2.63 -5.95 -9.18
CA ILE A 99 1.31 -6.25 -9.76
C ILE A 99 1.37 -6.82 -11.18
N VAL A 100 0.57 -7.87 -11.42
CA VAL A 100 0.46 -8.52 -12.73
C VAL A 100 -1.01 -8.68 -13.13
N GLN A 101 -1.32 -8.37 -14.38
CA GLN A 101 -2.60 -8.73 -15.00
C GLN A 101 -2.46 -10.07 -15.75
N ALA A 102 -3.34 -11.03 -15.47
CA ALA A 102 -3.41 -12.31 -16.16
C ALA A 102 -4.81 -12.93 -16.02
N ASN A 103 -5.26 -13.73 -17.00
CA ASN A 103 -6.52 -14.51 -16.91
C ASN A 103 -7.73 -13.67 -16.44
N ASP A 104 -7.92 -12.49 -17.04
CA ASP A 104 -8.96 -11.50 -16.75
C ASP A 104 -8.98 -11.01 -15.28
N ARG A 105 -7.83 -11.06 -14.60
CA ARG A 105 -7.67 -10.71 -13.18
C ARG A 105 -6.38 -9.91 -12.96
N TYR A 106 -6.35 -9.18 -11.85
CA TYR A 106 -5.16 -8.51 -11.33
C TYR A 106 -4.68 -9.23 -10.07
N TYR A 107 -3.37 -9.41 -9.96
CA TYR A 107 -2.71 -10.10 -8.85
C TYR A 107 -1.72 -9.14 -8.20
N LEU A 108 -2.06 -8.65 -7.01
CA LEU A 108 -1.17 -7.84 -6.18
C LEU A 108 -0.36 -8.76 -5.26
N PHE A 109 0.95 -8.77 -5.47
CA PHE A 109 1.95 -9.38 -4.59
C PHE A 109 2.47 -8.30 -3.63
N PHE A 110 2.83 -8.68 -2.41
CA PHE A 110 3.33 -7.78 -1.37
C PHE A 110 4.06 -8.58 -0.29
N GLU A 111 4.96 -7.93 0.43
CA GLU A 111 5.62 -8.49 1.61
C GLU A 111 4.91 -8.03 2.90
N ALA A 112 5.08 -8.77 3.99
CA ALA A 112 4.50 -8.44 5.30
C ALA A 112 5.26 -9.11 6.46
N ASN A 113 5.02 -8.60 7.67
CA ASN A 113 5.44 -9.12 8.99
C ASN A 113 6.89 -8.86 9.45
N ASP A 114 7.78 -8.17 8.72
CA ASP A 114 9.08 -7.63 9.21
C ASP A 114 9.86 -8.60 10.14
N ILE A 115 10.60 -9.51 9.52
CA ILE A 115 11.30 -10.69 10.11
C ILE A 115 12.81 -10.52 9.98
#